data_AF-A0A227P6J7-F1
#
_entry.id   AF-A0A227P6J7-F1
#
_cell.length_a   1.000
_cell.length_b   1.000
_cell.length_c   1.000
_cell.angle_alpha   90.00
_cell.angle_beta   90.00
_cell.angle_gamma   90.00
#
_symmetry.space_group_name_H-M   'P 1'
#
loop_
_entity.id
_entity.type
_entity.pdbx_description
1 polymer ?
#
loop_
_entity_poly.entity_id
_entity_poly.type
_entity_poly.pdbx_seq_one_letter_code
_entity_poly.pdbx_strand_id
1 'polypeptide(L)'
;MFERGDILEAANRELTKGRHFIIYYEGFSQDDFIGGMITHSEINGNLKMDIDHFEILDENGEDYKVIYDDSYIVNAKLIKPHVWGPYTKVGSLSVSGITFFENNIAELEPQTFANYYRRQRNNY
;
A
#
# COMPACT_ATOMS: atom_id res chain seq x y z
N MET A 1 5.68 -6.20 -14.93
CA MET A 1 4.29 -6.11 -14.46
C MET A 1 4.35 -6.33 -12.95
N PHE A 2 3.56 -5.60 -12.15
CA PHE A 2 3.61 -5.75 -10.69
C PHE A 2 2.80 -6.96 -10.25
N GLU A 3 3.25 -7.55 -9.15
CA GLU A 3 2.62 -8.70 -8.50
C GLU A 3 1.98 -8.30 -7.18
N ARG A 4 0.99 -9.08 -6.77
CA ARG A 4 0.31 -8.85 -5.50
C ARG A 4 1.31 -8.91 -4.35
N GLY A 5 1.30 -7.88 -3.50
CA GLY A 5 2.26 -7.74 -2.41
C GLY A 5 3.49 -6.90 -2.74
N ASP A 6 3.73 -6.55 -4.02
CA ASP A 6 4.78 -5.60 -4.36
C ASP A 6 4.57 -4.26 -3.67
N ILE A 7 5.63 -3.72 -3.06
CA ILE A 7 5.61 -2.39 -2.46
C ILE A 7 6.16 -1.40 -3.48
N LEU A 8 5.33 -0.43 -3.83
CA LEU A 8 5.57 0.53 -4.90
C LEU A 8 5.79 1.93 -4.35
N GLU A 9 6.73 2.63 -4.97
CA GLU A 9 6.92 4.07 -4.85
C GLU A 9 6.47 4.76 -6.13
N ALA A 10 5.59 5.76 -6.00
CA ALA A 10 5.12 6.56 -7.13
C ALA A 10 6.07 7.74 -7.39
N ALA A 11 6.28 8.13 -8.64
CA ALA A 11 7.08 9.32 -8.96
C ALA A 11 6.45 10.63 -8.42
N ASN A 12 5.12 10.74 -8.41
CA ASN A 12 4.44 11.90 -7.81
C ASN A 12 4.28 11.73 -6.29
N ARG A 13 5.13 12.42 -5.53
CA ARG A 13 5.21 12.36 -4.06
C ARG A 13 4.40 13.45 -3.34
N GLU A 14 3.44 14.11 -3.98
CA GLU A 14 2.55 15.07 -3.30
C GLU A 14 1.73 14.37 -2.18
N LEU A 15 1.44 15.11 -1.10
CA LEU A 15 0.81 14.58 0.12
C LEU A 15 -0.51 13.82 -0.14
N THR A 16 -1.32 14.28 -1.08
CA THR A 16 -2.62 13.67 -1.43
C THR A 16 -2.55 12.67 -2.58
N LYS A 17 -1.34 12.33 -3.03
CA LYS A 17 -1.07 11.43 -4.15
C LYS A 17 -0.21 10.26 -3.67
N GLY A 18 0.92 10.01 -4.31
CA GLY A 18 1.78 8.86 -4.05
C GLY A 18 2.88 9.11 -3.04
N ARG A 19 2.73 9.99 -2.04
CA ARG A 19 3.73 10.20 -0.97
C ARG A 19 3.98 8.95 -0.14
N HIS A 20 2.92 8.19 0.13
CA HIS A 20 3.01 6.94 0.88
C HIS A 20 3.43 5.79 -0.03
N PHE A 21 4.08 4.77 0.54
CA PHE A 21 4.30 3.51 -0.16
C PHE A 21 2.98 2.77 -0.37
N ILE A 22 2.89 2.07 -1.49
CA ILE A 22 1.67 1.46 -1.98
C ILE A 22 1.90 -0.03 -2.10
N ILE A 23 1.05 -0.85 -1.47
CA ILE A 23 1.06 -2.30 -1.69
C ILE A 23 0.19 -2.56 -2.91
N TYR A 24 0.73 -3.15 -3.97
CA TYR A 24 -0.05 -3.54 -5.14
C TYR A 24 -0.96 -4.74 -4.79
N TYR A 25 -2.22 -4.67 -5.20
CA TYR A 25 -3.19 -5.75 -4.97
C TYR A 25 -3.65 -6.42 -6.26
N GLU A 26 -4.28 -5.64 -7.15
CA GLU A 26 -4.80 -6.09 -8.45
C GLU A 26 -5.02 -4.90 -9.39
N GLY A 27 -5.17 -5.17 -10.70
CA GLY A 27 -5.56 -4.13 -11.66
C GLY A 27 -6.97 -3.60 -11.41
N PHE A 28 -7.28 -2.41 -11.90
CA PHE A 28 -8.61 -1.79 -11.73
C PHE A 28 -9.23 -1.32 -13.04
N SER A 29 -8.51 -0.50 -13.81
CA SER A 29 -8.94 -0.01 -15.12
C SER A 29 -7.85 -0.31 -16.16
N GLN A 30 -7.92 0.32 -17.34
CA GLN A 30 -6.88 0.15 -18.36
C GLN A 30 -5.49 0.52 -17.83
N ASP A 31 -5.42 1.55 -16.97
CA ASP A 31 -4.15 2.08 -16.46
C ASP A 31 -4.08 2.16 -14.92
N ASP A 32 -5.22 2.21 -14.22
CA ASP A 32 -5.25 2.32 -12.75
C ASP A 32 -5.26 0.94 -12.07
N PHE A 33 -4.84 0.89 -10.81
CA PHE A 33 -4.81 -0.33 -10.02
C PHE A 33 -5.35 -0.13 -8.61
N ILE A 34 -5.65 -1.23 -7.92
CA ILE A 34 -6.02 -1.27 -6.52
C ILE A 34 -4.77 -1.53 -5.68
N GLY A 35 -4.62 -0.79 -4.59
CA GLY A 35 -3.57 -1.05 -3.62
C GLY A 35 -3.88 -0.61 -2.21
N GLY A 36 -3.05 -1.11 -1.29
CA GLY A 36 -2.96 -0.66 0.08
C GLY A 36 -2.11 0.60 0.23
N MET A 37 -2.09 1.16 1.43
CA MET A 37 -1.18 2.27 1.76
C MET A 37 -0.48 1.99 3.08
N ILE A 38 0.84 2.13 3.08
CA ILE A 38 1.67 1.98 4.28
C ILE A 38 1.82 3.35 4.96
N THR A 39 1.74 3.37 6.29
CA THR A 39 1.83 4.58 7.12
C THR A 39 2.51 4.28 8.46
N HIS A 40 3.06 5.30 9.12
CA HIS A 40 3.60 5.20 10.49
C HIS A 40 2.61 5.67 11.55
N SER A 41 1.34 5.80 11.18
CA SER A 41 0.30 6.36 12.04
C SER A 41 -0.62 5.26 12.54
N GLU A 42 -0.73 5.10 13.85
CA GLU A 42 -1.57 4.08 14.50
C GLU A 42 -3.06 4.46 14.60
N ILE A 43 -3.42 5.71 14.30
CA ILE A 43 -4.79 6.22 14.41
C ILE A 43 -5.71 5.69 13.28
N ASN A 44 -7.01 6.03 13.34
CA ASN A 44 -8.01 5.71 12.32
C ASN A 44 -8.24 4.20 12.06
N GLY A 45 -7.89 3.35 13.03
CA GLY A 45 -8.00 1.90 12.91
C GLY A 45 -7.02 1.30 11.89
N ASN A 46 -5.87 1.95 11.68
CA ASN A 46 -4.80 1.40 10.87
C ASN A 46 -4.26 0.12 11.51
N LEU A 47 -3.92 -0.84 10.67
CA LEU A 47 -3.62 -2.21 11.08
C LEU A 47 -2.12 -2.36 11.23
N LYS A 48 -1.67 -2.64 12.45
CA LYS A 48 -0.25 -2.82 12.75
C LYS A 48 0.30 -4.01 11.95
N MET A 49 1.43 -3.82 11.29
CA MET A 49 2.15 -4.90 10.63
C MET A 49 3.24 -5.47 11.55
N ASP A 50 3.77 -6.63 11.17
CA ASP A 50 4.88 -7.27 11.84
C ASP A 50 6.12 -7.30 10.92
N ILE A 51 7.30 -7.52 11.48
CA ILE A 51 8.54 -7.65 10.71
C ILE A 51 8.46 -8.80 9.71
N ASP A 52 7.82 -9.90 10.11
CA ASP A 52 7.66 -11.09 9.27
C ASP A 52 6.73 -10.86 8.08
N HIS A 53 6.03 -9.72 8.01
CA HIS A 53 5.19 -9.36 6.86
C HIS A 53 5.98 -8.79 5.68
N PHE A 54 7.27 -8.48 5.84
CA PHE A 54 8.10 -7.85 4.83
C PHE A 54 9.24 -8.78 4.40
N GLU A 55 9.50 -8.82 3.09
CA GLU A 55 10.75 -9.37 2.59
C GLU A 55 11.88 -8.35 2.80
N ILE A 56 13.06 -8.82 3.16
CA ILE A 56 14.22 -7.96 3.42
C ILE A 56 15.08 -7.82 2.16
N LEU A 57 15.16 -8.88 1.35
CA LEU A 57 16.07 -8.97 0.21
C LEU A 57 15.29 -9.05 -1.11
N ASP A 58 15.85 -8.42 -2.14
CA ASP A 58 15.38 -8.54 -3.51
C ASP A 58 15.86 -9.83 -4.19
N GLU A 59 15.50 -10.01 -5.46
CA GLU A 59 15.89 -11.19 -6.26
C GLU A 59 17.40 -11.32 -6.47
N ASN A 60 18.16 -10.23 -6.33
CA ASN A 60 19.62 -10.19 -6.44
C ASN A 60 20.33 -10.37 -5.10
N GLY A 61 19.58 -10.43 -3.99
CA GLY A 61 20.12 -10.49 -2.64
C GLY A 61 20.54 -9.13 -2.08
N GLU A 62 20.06 -8.02 -2.65
CA GLU A 62 20.23 -6.67 -2.12
C GLU A 62 19.07 -6.29 -1.20
N ASP A 63 19.31 -5.45 -0.20
CA ASP A 63 18.26 -5.00 0.71
C ASP A 63 17.19 -4.17 -0.03
N TYR A 64 15.92 -4.51 0.20
CA TYR A 64 14.82 -3.66 -0.23
C TYR A 64 14.87 -2.30 0.46
N LYS A 65 14.49 -1.24 -0.27
CA LYS A 65 14.36 0.11 0.28
C LYS A 65 13.29 0.18 1.37
N VAL A 66 12.20 -0.58 1.21
CA VAL A 66 11.11 -0.64 2.20
C VAL A 66 11.14 -1.99 2.89
N ILE A 67 11.62 -1.95 4.13
CA ILE A 67 11.54 -3.03 5.12
C ILE A 67 10.61 -2.60 6.26
N TYR A 68 10.34 -3.49 7.20
CA TYR A 68 9.55 -3.15 8.39
C TYR A 68 10.22 -2.02 9.19
N ASP A 69 9.46 -0.95 9.42
CA ASP A 69 9.83 0.19 10.26
C ASP A 69 8.56 0.69 10.97
N ASP A 70 8.13 -0.01 12.02
CA ASP A 70 6.92 0.29 12.82
C ASP A 70 5.71 0.71 11.95
N SER A 71 5.49 -0.10 10.92
CA SER A 71 4.59 0.21 9.82
C SER A 71 3.19 -0.33 10.05
N TYR A 72 2.21 0.42 9.55
CA TYR A 72 0.79 0.09 9.58
C TYR A 72 0.22 0.10 8.16
N ILE A 73 -0.78 -0.74 7.92
CA ILE A 73 -1.63 -0.66 6.73
C ILE A 73 -2.83 0.21 7.03
N VAL A 74 -3.10 1.17 6.15
CA VAL A 74 -4.37 1.88 6.16
C VAL A 74 -5.50 0.92 5.84
N ASN A 75 -6.48 0.84 6.73
CA ASN A 75 -7.66 -0.02 6.61
C ASN A 75 -8.64 0.51 5.54
N ALA A 76 -8.21 0.46 4.28
CA ALA A 76 -8.97 0.85 3.10
C ALA A 76 -8.41 0.21 1.82
N LYS A 77 -9.30 -0.21 0.93
CA LYS A 77 -8.98 -0.60 -0.44
C LYS A 77 -8.97 0.64 -1.33
N LEU A 78 -7.79 1.04 -1.82
CA LEU A 78 -7.61 2.34 -2.48
C LEU A 78 -7.32 2.19 -3.98
N ILE A 79 -8.04 2.97 -4.79
CA ILE A 79 -7.74 3.13 -6.21
C ILE A 79 -6.52 4.04 -6.37
N LYS A 80 -5.53 3.59 -7.12
CA LYS A 80 -4.25 4.26 -7.38
C LYS A 80 -4.18 4.69 -8.85
N PRO A 81 -4.36 5.99 -9.13
CA PRO A 81 -4.35 6.52 -10.49
C PRO A 81 -3.00 6.35 -11.18
N HIS A 82 -2.99 5.94 -12.45
CA HIS A 82 -1.76 5.81 -13.24
C HIS A 82 -0.95 7.12 -13.31
N VAL A 83 -1.63 8.27 -13.28
CA VAL A 83 -1.02 9.61 -13.32
C VAL A 83 -0.13 9.94 -12.11
N TRP A 84 -0.16 9.14 -11.04
CA TRP A 84 0.81 9.30 -9.94
C TRP A 84 2.14 8.62 -10.24
N GLY A 85 2.16 7.71 -11.21
CA GLY A 85 3.34 7.01 -11.67
C GLY A 85 4.32 7.91 -12.45
N PRO A 86 5.39 7.31 -13.02
CA PRO A 86 5.68 5.87 -13.02
C PRO A 86 5.88 5.32 -11.61
N TYR A 87 5.57 4.04 -11.45
CA TYR A 87 5.73 3.32 -10.19
C TYR A 87 6.99 2.45 -10.24
N THR A 88 7.70 2.38 -9.12
CA THR A 88 8.91 1.56 -8.98
C THR A 88 8.72 0.60 -7.82
N LYS A 89 9.07 -0.68 -8.01
CA LYS A 89 9.12 -1.66 -6.91
C LYS A 89 10.29 -1.30 -5.99
N VAL A 90 9.99 -1.13 -4.72
CA VAL A 90 10.94 -0.73 -3.67
C VAL A 90 10.92 -1.65 -2.46
N GLY A 91 10.06 -2.68 -2.48
CA GLY A 91 9.91 -3.67 -1.43
C GLY A 91 8.95 -4.77 -1.87
N SER A 92 8.79 -5.78 -1.02
CA SER A 92 7.79 -6.82 -1.19
C SER A 92 7.24 -7.25 0.17
N LEU A 93 5.97 -7.59 0.22
CA LEU A 93 5.42 -8.34 1.33
C LEU A 93 5.84 -9.80 1.22
N SER A 94 6.02 -10.44 2.37
CA SER A 94 6.16 -11.89 2.46
C SER A 94 4.81 -12.58 2.26
N VAL A 95 4.80 -13.92 2.19
CA VAL A 95 3.55 -14.69 2.11
C VAL A 95 2.61 -14.42 3.29
N SER A 96 3.15 -14.29 4.51
CA SER A 96 2.35 -13.96 5.69
C SER A 96 1.83 -12.51 5.62
N GLY A 97 2.64 -11.57 5.13
CA GLY A 97 2.24 -10.18 4.90
C GLY A 97 1.13 -10.04 3.87
N ILE A 98 1.21 -10.78 2.75
CA ILE A 98 0.16 -10.82 1.73
C ILE A 98 -1.13 -11.36 2.34
N THR A 99 -1.06 -12.48 3.06
CA THR A 99 -2.23 -13.09 3.71
C THR A 99 -2.88 -12.12 4.72
N PHE A 100 -2.06 -11.44 5.53
CA PHE A 100 -2.54 -10.42 6.46
C PHE A 100 -3.24 -9.28 5.73
N PHE A 101 -2.63 -8.76 4.67
CA PHE A 101 -3.18 -7.69 3.87
C PHE A 101 -4.53 -8.08 3.25
N GLU A 102 -4.61 -9.23 2.59
CA GLU A 102 -5.82 -9.73 1.93
C GLU A 102 -6.98 -9.90 2.91
N ASN A 103 -6.74 -10.57 4.04
CA ASN A 103 -7.77 -10.83 5.05
C ASN A 103 -8.41 -9.55 5.62
N ASN A 104 -7.71 -8.42 5.53
CA ASN A 104 -8.19 -7.15 6.06
C ASN A 104 -8.78 -6.21 5.00
N ILE A 105 -8.38 -6.32 3.73
CA ILE A 105 -8.78 -5.37 2.69
C ILE A 105 -9.62 -5.96 1.56
N ALA A 106 -9.68 -7.28 1.39
CA ALA A 106 -10.33 -7.92 0.24
C ALA A 106 -11.83 -7.58 0.13
N GLU A 107 -12.54 -7.64 1.28
CA GLU A 107 -13.99 -7.39 1.41
C GLU A 107 -14.36 -5.90 1.46
N LEU A 108 -13.38 -4.99 1.41
CA LEU A 108 -13.65 -3.56 1.42
C LEU A 108 -13.97 -3.05 0.01
N GLU A 109 -14.91 -2.12 -0.09
CA GLU A 109 -15.20 -1.44 -1.35
C GLU A 109 -14.02 -0.55 -1.78
N PRO A 110 -13.56 -0.65 -3.06
CA PRO A 110 -12.55 0.24 -3.59
C PRO A 110 -13.01 1.70 -3.56
N GLN A 111 -12.15 2.60 -3.09
CA GLN A 111 -12.43 4.03 -3.06
C GLN A 111 -11.20 4.86 -3.42
N THR A 112 -11.42 6.12 -3.82
CA THR A 112 -10.31 7.06 -4.02
C THR A 112 -9.75 7.54 -2.68
N PHE A 113 -8.47 7.92 -2.66
CA PHE A 113 -7.86 8.52 -1.45
C PHE A 113 -8.61 9.77 -0.97
N ALA A 114 -9.11 10.60 -1.90
CA ALA A 114 -9.90 11.78 -1.56
C ALA A 114 -11.20 11.43 -0.82
N ASN A 115 -11.90 10.36 -1.23
CA ASN A 115 -13.10 9.90 -0.54
C ASN A 115 -12.76 9.34 0.85
N TYR A 116 -11.69 8.53 0.96
CA TYR A 116 -11.20 8.04 2.25
C TYR A 116 -10.88 9.19 3.21
N TYR A 117 -10.13 10.21 2.75
CA TYR A 117 -9.73 11.35 3.57
C TYR A 117 -10.94 12.16 4.08
N ARG A 118 -11.94 12.38 3.22
CA ARG A 118 -13.20 13.03 3.61
C ARG A 118 -13.96 12.22 4.66
N ARG A 119 -14.05 10.90 4.50
CA ARG A 119 -14.72 10.01 5.46
C ARG A 119 -14.07 10.08 6.85
N GLN A 120 -12.74 10.00 6.92
CA GLN A 120 -12.04 10.08 8.19
C GLN A 120 -12.25 11.43 8.88
N ARG A 121 -12.27 12.53 8.13
CA ARG A 121 -12.48 13.87 8.69
C ARG A 121 -13.90 14.09 9.25
N ASN A 122 -14.90 13.41 8.72
CA ASN A 122 -16.30 13.53 9.18
C ASN A 122 -16.65 12.61 10.36
N ASN A 123 -15.74 11.72 10.74
CA ASN A 123 -15.91 10.80 11.88
C ASN A 123 -15.31 11.34 13.19
N TYR A 124 -14.83 12.58 13.19
CA TYR A 124 -14.37 13.37 14.34
C TYR A 124 -15.21 14.65 14.45
#